data_AF-A0A7J4LME6-F1
#
_entry.id   AF-A0A7J4LME6-F1
#
_cell.length_a   1.000
_cell.length_b   1.000
_cell.length_c   1.000
_cell.angle_alpha   90.00
_cell.angle_beta   90.00
_cell.angle_gamma   90.00
#
_symmetry.space_group_name_H-M   'P 1'
#
loop_
_entity.id
_entity.type
_entity.pdbx_description
1 polymer ?
#
loop_
_entity_poly.entity_id
_entity_poly.type
_entity_poly.pdbx_seq_one_letter_code
_entity_poly.pdbx_strand_id
1 'polypeptide(L)'
;MKWDYYLILITAALLAAIGALCVYATVIYTYSSTPLWTMGLEYKRYVDEMNRYAYLPVVLLLIVLGLCIPKRVVPRVLLFRFSAGILVATLLLVMAAGLETSLAFLLGIALALQACVLFLTLRKSRLVVFERRGHTVQVGSSLLHLGIVLFILDFVALRESGMHIGIFWVSALLMTGGIAISMFGDKNQYPFK
;
A
#
# COMPACT_ATOMS: atom_id res chain seq x y z
N MET A 1 9.88 -16.74 11.23
CA MET A 1 10.91 -15.71 11.47
C MET A 1 11.57 -15.24 10.19
N LYS A 2 12.26 -16.07 9.38
CA LYS A 2 12.91 -15.56 8.13
C LYS A 2 11.93 -14.99 7.10
N TRP A 3 10.79 -15.67 6.87
CA TRP A 3 9.81 -15.28 5.83
C TRP A 3 9.16 -13.90 6.06
N ASP A 4 8.90 -13.57 7.32
CA ASP A 4 8.24 -12.32 7.71
C ASP A 4 9.16 -11.11 7.56
N TYR A 5 10.45 -11.33 7.88
CA TYR A 5 11.49 -10.35 7.66
C TYR A 5 11.65 -9.99 6.19
N TYR A 6 11.66 -11.00 5.29
CA TYR A 6 11.76 -10.75 3.85
C TYR A 6 10.56 -9.96 3.31
N LEU A 7 9.33 -10.26 3.74
CA LEU A 7 8.13 -9.52 3.32
C LEU A 7 8.22 -8.03 3.70
N ILE A 8 8.63 -7.73 4.94
CA ILE A 8 8.79 -6.36 5.41
C ILE A 8 9.91 -5.66 4.64
N LEU A 9 11.05 -6.34 4.44
CA LEU A 9 12.19 -5.79 3.70
C LEU A 9 11.83 -5.48 2.24
N ILE A 10 11.13 -6.39 1.56
CA ILE A 10 10.64 -6.19 0.19
C ILE A 10 9.65 -5.03 0.14
N THR A 11 8.69 -4.95 1.09
CA THR A 11 7.73 -3.84 1.16
C THR A 11 8.45 -2.50 1.29
N ALA A 12 9.43 -2.42 2.20
CA ALA A 12 10.23 -1.22 2.41
C ALA A 12 11.04 -0.84 1.16
N ALA A 13 11.67 -1.81 0.50
CA ALA A 13 12.42 -1.60 -0.73
C ALA A 13 11.53 -1.08 -1.87
N LEU A 14 10.34 -1.66 -2.03
CA LEU A 14 9.37 -1.22 -3.04
C LEU A 14 8.85 0.19 -2.77
N LEU A 15 8.53 0.52 -1.51
CA LEU A 15 8.14 1.87 -1.13
C LEU A 15 9.28 2.88 -1.36
N ALA A 16 10.52 2.50 -1.05
CA ALA A 16 11.68 3.33 -1.33
C ALA A 16 11.88 3.55 -2.84
N ALA A 17 11.68 2.52 -3.66
CA ALA A 17 11.74 2.63 -5.12
C ALA A 17 10.65 3.55 -5.68
N ILE A 18 9.41 3.44 -5.18
CA ILE A 18 8.31 4.35 -5.55
C ILE A 18 8.64 5.78 -5.11
N GLY A 19 9.12 5.98 -3.88
CA GLY A 19 9.54 7.29 -3.40
C GLY A 19 10.66 7.91 -4.23
N ALA A 20 11.68 7.12 -4.59
CA ALA A 20 12.76 7.56 -5.48
C ALA A 20 12.24 7.93 -6.87
N LEU A 21 11.29 7.15 -7.41
CA LEU A 21 10.64 7.47 -8.68
C LEU A 21 9.85 8.78 -8.60
N CYS A 22 9.11 9.03 -7.52
CA CYS A 22 8.40 10.29 -7.30
C CYS A 22 9.36 11.49 -7.21
N VAL A 23 10.48 11.34 -6.50
CA VAL A 23 11.52 12.39 -6.43
C VAL A 23 12.17 12.62 -7.79
N TYR A 24 12.53 11.55 -8.50
CA TYR A 24 13.07 11.62 -9.86
C TYR A 24 12.10 12.36 -10.81
N ALA A 25 10.83 11.95 -10.81
CA ALA A 25 9.77 12.51 -11.63
C ALA A 25 9.56 14.01 -11.33
N THR A 26 9.59 14.39 -10.05
CA THR A 26 9.38 15.80 -9.66
C THR A 26 10.61 16.66 -9.93
N VAL A 27 11.81 16.23 -9.51
CA VAL A 27 13.02 17.08 -9.50
C VAL A 27 13.64 17.17 -10.88
N ILE A 28 13.93 16.03 -11.50
CA ILE A 28 14.68 15.99 -12.76
C ILE A 28 13.82 16.51 -13.89
N TYR A 29 12.56 16.07 -13.95
CA TYR A 29 11.66 16.46 -15.02
C TYR A 29 11.27 17.94 -14.96
N THR A 30 11.05 18.49 -13.75
CA THR A 30 10.78 19.93 -13.61
C THR A 30 11.98 20.78 -13.97
N TYR A 31 13.21 20.32 -13.69
CA TYR A 31 14.43 21.05 -14.01
C TYR A 31 14.77 21.02 -15.52
N SER A 32 14.42 19.95 -16.22
CA SER A 32 14.73 19.79 -17.65
C SER A 32 13.65 20.30 -18.61
N SER A 33 12.47 20.67 -18.10
CA SER A 33 11.31 21.01 -18.95
C SER A 33 11.16 22.51 -19.21
N THR A 34 10.62 22.87 -20.38
CA THR A 34 10.35 24.26 -20.76
C THR A 34 9.25 24.90 -19.91
N PRO A 35 9.23 26.24 -19.74
CA PRO A 35 8.09 26.90 -19.12
C PRO A 35 6.79 26.54 -19.86
N LEU A 36 5.71 26.23 -19.12
CA LEU A 36 4.40 25.77 -19.62
C LEU A 36 4.30 24.35 -20.21
N TRP A 37 5.29 23.47 -20.01
CA TRP A 37 5.26 22.08 -20.49
C TRP A 37 4.01 21.26 -20.06
N THR A 38 3.35 21.65 -18.97
CA THR A 38 2.14 21.00 -18.42
C THR A 38 0.90 21.11 -19.31
N MET A 39 0.87 22.03 -20.28
CA MET A 39 -0.28 22.22 -21.18
C MET A 39 -0.12 21.53 -22.55
N GLY A 40 1.01 20.87 -22.79
CA GLY A 40 1.37 20.29 -24.08
C GLY A 40 1.35 18.76 -24.14
N LEU A 41 1.71 18.24 -25.31
CA LEU A 41 1.89 16.80 -25.56
C LEU A 41 3.01 16.18 -24.70
N GLU A 42 3.98 17.00 -24.29
CA GLU A 42 5.11 16.58 -23.45
C GLU A 42 4.65 16.13 -22.05
N TYR A 43 3.63 16.79 -21.49
CA TYR A 43 3.03 16.37 -20.22
C TYR A 43 2.39 14.99 -20.33
N LYS A 44 1.68 14.71 -21.44
CA LYS A 44 1.05 13.40 -21.66
C LYS A 44 2.10 12.30 -21.76
N ARG A 45 3.18 12.53 -22.52
CA ARG A 45 4.29 11.59 -22.67
C ARG A 45 5.01 11.33 -21.34
N TYR A 46 5.27 12.38 -20.58
CA TYR A 46 5.81 12.29 -19.22
C TYR A 46 4.95 11.38 -18.33
N VAL A 47 3.64 11.65 -18.28
CA VAL A 47 2.70 10.89 -17.47
C VAL A 47 2.71 9.41 -17.90
N ASP A 48 2.68 9.11 -19.19
CA ASP A 48 2.68 7.73 -19.68
C ASP A 48 3.98 6.98 -19.37
N GLU A 49 5.14 7.64 -19.49
CA GLU A 49 6.44 7.06 -19.12
C GLU A 49 6.55 6.81 -17.61
N MET A 50 6.14 7.78 -16.78
CA MET A 50 6.16 7.62 -15.32
C MET A 50 5.21 6.52 -14.85
N ASN A 51 4.02 6.42 -15.46
CA ASN A 51 3.08 5.33 -15.14
C ASN A 51 3.64 3.96 -15.50
N ARG A 52 4.35 3.85 -16.62
CA ARG A 52 5.01 2.60 -17.01
C ARG A 52 6.05 2.16 -15.98
N TYR A 53 6.87 3.09 -15.48
CA TYR A 53 7.87 2.78 -14.46
C TYR A 53 7.25 2.45 -13.10
N ALA A 54 6.17 3.13 -12.73
CA ALA A 54 5.47 2.92 -11.47
C ALA A 54 4.66 1.62 -11.44
N TYR A 55 4.23 1.10 -12.59
CA TYR A 55 3.36 -0.09 -12.66
C TYR A 55 3.99 -1.32 -12.01
N LEU A 56 5.26 -1.60 -12.31
CA LEU A 56 5.97 -2.76 -11.78
C LEU A 56 6.09 -2.76 -10.24
N PRO A 57 6.63 -1.72 -9.58
CA PRO A 57 6.72 -1.69 -8.13
C PRO A 57 5.35 -1.66 -7.46
N VAL A 58 4.33 -1.04 -8.07
CA VAL A 58 2.96 -1.04 -7.55
C VAL A 58 2.34 -2.44 -7.56
N VAL A 59 2.46 -3.18 -8.66
CA VAL A 59 1.97 -4.56 -8.76
C VAL A 59 2.68 -5.48 -7.76
N LEU A 60 4.01 -5.36 -7.65
CA LEU A 60 4.79 -6.10 -6.66
C LEU A 60 4.34 -5.78 -5.23
N LEU A 61 4.12 -4.50 -4.93
CA LEU A 61 3.67 -4.05 -3.62
C LEU A 61 2.27 -4.59 -3.29
N LEU A 62 1.39 -4.65 -4.29
CA LEU A 62 0.06 -5.23 -4.17
C LEU A 62 0.10 -6.71 -3.80
N ILE A 63 0.95 -7.49 -4.47
CA ILE A 63 1.14 -8.93 -4.17
C ILE A 63 1.63 -9.10 -2.73
N VAL A 64 2.63 -8.32 -2.34
CA VAL A 64 3.21 -8.38 -0.99
C VAL A 64 2.18 -8.00 0.08
N LEU A 65 1.39 -6.94 -0.13
CA LEU A 65 0.31 -6.55 0.78
C LEU A 65 -0.78 -7.61 0.88
N GLY A 66 -1.16 -8.23 -0.25
CA GLY A 66 -2.10 -9.34 -0.31
C GLY A 66 -1.68 -10.56 0.51
N LEU A 67 -0.38 -10.72 0.76
CA LEU A 67 0.18 -11.75 1.65
C LEU A 67 0.31 -11.26 3.11
N CYS A 68 0.64 -9.98 3.31
CA CYS A 68 0.87 -9.39 4.64
C CYS A 68 -0.42 -9.19 5.46
N ILE A 69 -1.54 -8.83 4.81
CA ILE A 69 -2.80 -8.50 5.49
C ILE A 69 -3.50 -9.75 6.06
N PRO A 70 -3.74 -10.82 5.29
CA PRO A 70 -4.53 -11.96 5.77
C PRO A 70 -3.81 -12.74 6.88
N LYS A 71 -2.47 -12.65 6.94
CA LYS A 71 -1.64 -13.26 7.99
C LYS A 71 -2.02 -12.79 9.39
N ARG A 72 -2.58 -11.58 9.52
CA ARG A 72 -2.93 -10.98 10.82
C ARG A 72 -4.21 -11.54 11.42
N VAL A 73 -5.08 -12.12 10.59
CA VAL A 73 -6.44 -12.55 10.97
C VAL A 73 -6.62 -14.07 10.84
N VAL A 74 -5.92 -14.69 9.90
CA VAL A 74 -6.19 -16.07 9.48
C VAL A 74 -5.01 -17.01 9.82
N PRO A 75 -5.26 -18.21 10.38
CA PRO A 75 -4.22 -19.20 10.61
C PRO A 75 -3.56 -19.67 9.30
N ARG A 76 -2.26 -20.00 9.35
CA ARG A 76 -1.40 -20.23 8.16
C ARG A 76 -1.96 -21.21 7.12
N VAL A 77 -2.68 -22.25 7.54
CA VAL A 77 -3.24 -23.26 6.62
C VAL A 77 -4.42 -22.70 5.82
N LEU A 78 -5.25 -21.88 6.46
CA LEU A 78 -6.39 -21.24 5.81
C LEU A 78 -5.95 -20.01 5.00
N LEU A 79 -4.83 -19.38 5.38
CA LEU A 79 -4.17 -18.32 4.62
C LEU A 79 -3.86 -18.74 3.19
N PHE A 80 -3.18 -19.89 3.03
CA PHE A 80 -2.80 -20.37 1.70
C PHE A 80 -4.01 -20.64 0.82
N ARG A 81 -5.10 -21.18 1.37
CA ARG A 81 -6.35 -21.41 0.64
C ARG A 81 -7.04 -20.10 0.24
N PHE A 82 -7.08 -19.14 1.15
CA PHE A 82 -7.72 -17.83 0.90
C PHE A 82 -6.91 -17.00 -0.11
N SER A 83 -5.60 -16.92 0.06
CA SER A 83 -4.71 -16.24 -0.90
C SER A 83 -4.68 -16.94 -2.26
N ALA A 84 -4.68 -18.28 -2.31
CA ALA A 84 -4.81 -19.01 -3.57
C ALA A 84 -6.17 -18.75 -4.23
N GLY A 85 -7.25 -18.73 -3.45
CA GLY A 85 -8.59 -18.43 -3.95
C GLY A 85 -8.69 -17.02 -4.53
N ILE A 86 -8.16 -16.01 -3.82
CA ILE A 86 -8.10 -14.63 -4.32
C ILE A 86 -7.25 -14.57 -5.59
N LEU A 87 -6.08 -15.20 -5.62
CA LEU A 87 -5.18 -15.16 -6.77
C LEU A 87 -5.79 -15.84 -8.01
N VAL A 88 -6.48 -16.97 -7.83
CA VAL A 88 -7.24 -17.63 -8.91
C VAL A 88 -8.39 -16.76 -9.38
N ALA A 89 -9.17 -16.16 -8.46
CA ALA A 89 -10.25 -15.25 -8.81
C ALA A 89 -9.73 -14.03 -9.58
N THR A 90 -8.60 -13.45 -9.16
CA THR A 90 -7.94 -12.36 -9.87
C THR A 90 -7.44 -12.81 -11.24
N LEU A 91 -6.86 -13.99 -11.38
CA LEU A 91 -6.42 -14.52 -12.67
C LEU A 91 -7.59 -14.72 -13.64
N LEU A 92 -8.71 -15.27 -13.16
CA LEU A 92 -9.93 -15.41 -13.96
C LEU A 92 -10.50 -14.04 -14.36
N LEU A 93 -10.48 -13.05 -13.46
CA LEU A 93 -10.87 -11.67 -13.74
C LEU A 93 -9.93 -11.00 -14.76
N VAL A 94 -8.62 -11.24 -14.69
CA VAL A 94 -7.66 -10.75 -15.71
C VAL A 94 -8.06 -11.27 -17.08
N MET A 95 -8.39 -12.56 -17.19
CA MET A 95 -8.78 -13.17 -18.46
C MET A 95 -10.14 -12.66 -18.98
N ALA A 96 -11.07 -12.30 -18.09
CA ALA A 96 -12.43 -11.91 -18.46
C ALA A 96 -12.61 -10.40 -18.68
N ALA A 97 -12.01 -9.56 -17.83
CA ALA A 97 -12.26 -8.12 -17.74
C ALA A 97 -10.98 -7.27 -17.87
N GLY A 98 -9.81 -7.91 -18.00
CA GLY A 98 -8.54 -7.22 -18.13
C GLY A 98 -7.87 -6.89 -16.80
N LEU A 99 -6.64 -6.38 -16.92
CA LEU A 99 -5.73 -6.20 -15.79
C LEU A 99 -6.24 -5.15 -14.81
N GLU A 100 -6.70 -4.00 -15.31
CA GLU A 100 -7.16 -2.87 -14.47
C GLU A 100 -8.32 -3.26 -13.55
N THR A 101 -9.35 -3.93 -14.09
CA THR A 101 -10.51 -4.38 -13.30
C THR A 101 -10.13 -5.42 -12.26
N SER A 102 -9.22 -6.33 -12.61
CA SER A 102 -8.73 -7.36 -11.69
C SER A 102 -7.93 -6.77 -10.52
N LEU A 103 -7.09 -5.75 -10.79
CA LEU A 103 -6.35 -5.05 -9.75
C LEU A 103 -7.30 -4.28 -8.85
N ALA A 104 -8.24 -3.53 -9.42
CA ALA A 104 -9.24 -2.78 -8.66
C ALA A 104 -10.04 -3.70 -7.72
N PHE A 105 -10.43 -4.89 -8.19
CA PHE A 105 -11.09 -5.90 -7.35
C PHE A 105 -10.20 -6.39 -6.20
N LEU A 106 -8.94 -6.75 -6.50
CA LEU A 106 -8.00 -7.23 -5.48
C LEU A 106 -7.70 -6.14 -4.44
N LEU A 107 -7.58 -4.89 -4.89
CA LEU A 107 -7.46 -3.73 -4.01
C LEU A 107 -8.69 -3.49 -3.15
N GLY A 108 -9.90 -3.63 -3.71
CA GLY A 108 -11.14 -3.51 -2.95
C GLY A 108 -11.21 -4.53 -1.81
N ILE A 109 -10.82 -5.78 -2.07
CA ILE A 109 -10.73 -6.83 -1.04
C ILE A 109 -9.65 -6.47 -0.01
N ALA A 110 -8.46 -6.08 -0.45
CA ALA A 110 -7.36 -5.71 0.45
C ALA A 110 -7.76 -4.53 1.36
N LEU A 111 -8.45 -3.54 0.83
CA LEU A 111 -8.96 -2.39 1.57
C LEU A 111 -9.99 -2.80 2.61
N ALA A 112 -10.96 -3.64 2.22
CA ALA A 112 -11.99 -4.14 3.14
C ALA A 112 -11.38 -4.96 4.29
N LEU A 113 -10.45 -5.86 3.97
CA LEU A 113 -9.72 -6.64 4.96
C LEU A 113 -8.92 -5.73 5.89
N GLN A 114 -8.16 -4.77 5.34
CA GLN A 114 -7.32 -3.88 6.13
C GLN A 114 -8.14 -2.95 7.03
N ALA A 115 -9.29 -2.48 6.56
CA ALA A 115 -10.24 -1.73 7.37
C ALA A 115 -10.81 -2.58 8.52
N CYS A 116 -11.15 -3.84 8.25
CA CYS A 116 -11.56 -4.79 9.29
C CYS A 116 -10.45 -5.04 10.32
N VAL A 117 -9.20 -5.23 9.89
CA VAL A 117 -8.04 -5.36 10.78
C VAL A 117 -7.89 -4.11 11.66
N LEU A 118 -7.98 -2.91 11.08
CA LEU A 118 -7.88 -1.66 11.84
C LEU A 118 -9.00 -1.57 12.88
N PHE A 119 -10.24 -1.86 12.50
CA PHE A 119 -11.40 -1.85 13.40
C PHE A 119 -11.25 -2.84 14.56
N LEU A 120 -10.83 -4.07 14.29
CA LEU A 120 -10.56 -5.08 15.31
C LEU A 120 -9.40 -4.66 16.23
N THR A 121 -8.37 -4.03 15.66
CA THR A 121 -7.23 -3.50 16.41
C THR A 121 -7.68 -2.40 17.37
N LEU A 122 -8.50 -1.45 16.90
CA LEU A 122 -9.08 -0.38 17.74
C LEU A 122 -9.95 -0.94 18.88
N ARG A 123 -10.72 -2.00 18.62
CA ARG A 123 -11.53 -2.69 19.63
C ARG A 123 -10.73 -3.57 20.61
N LYS A 124 -9.38 -3.59 20.51
CA LYS A 124 -8.50 -4.45 21.33
C LYS A 124 -8.89 -5.93 21.25
N SER A 125 -9.39 -6.38 20.11
CA SER A 125 -9.80 -7.77 19.94
C SER A 125 -8.58 -8.70 19.93
N ARG A 126 -8.66 -9.82 20.64
CA ARG A 126 -7.61 -10.87 20.65
C ARG A 126 -7.54 -11.67 19.35
N LEU A 127 -8.44 -11.40 18.39
CA LEU A 127 -8.49 -12.08 17.10
C LEU A 127 -7.36 -11.66 16.16
N VAL A 128 -6.72 -10.51 16.40
CA VAL A 128 -5.61 -10.02 15.56
C VAL A 128 -4.28 -10.30 16.25
N VAL A 129 -3.40 -11.03 15.56
CA VAL A 129 -2.09 -11.39 16.09
C VAL A 129 -1.02 -10.50 15.47
N PHE A 130 -0.30 -9.76 16.31
CA PHE A 130 0.82 -8.90 15.92
C PHE A 130 2.14 -9.39 16.51
N GLU A 131 3.23 -9.17 15.78
CA GLU A 131 4.60 -9.53 16.19
C GLU A 131 5.10 -8.68 17.37
N ARG A 132 4.76 -7.38 17.40
CA ARG A 132 5.10 -6.47 18.51
C ARG A 132 3.94 -6.32 19.49
N ARG A 133 4.27 -6.32 20.79
CA ARG A 133 3.33 -6.12 21.90
C ARG A 133 3.21 -4.61 22.18
N GLY A 134 2.03 -4.04 21.92
CA GLY A 134 1.75 -2.63 22.20
C GLY A 134 0.59 -2.13 21.36
N HIS A 135 -0.55 -1.81 21.98
CA HIS A 135 -1.77 -1.43 21.26
C HIS A 135 -1.55 -0.24 20.32
N THR A 136 -0.79 0.76 20.76
CA THR A 136 -0.46 1.95 19.97
C THR A 136 0.39 1.60 18.74
N VAL A 137 1.39 0.74 18.89
CA VAL A 137 2.24 0.27 17.79
C VAL A 137 1.42 -0.55 16.78
N GLN A 138 0.47 -1.35 17.25
CA GLN A 138 -0.42 -2.15 16.41
C GLN A 138 -1.37 -1.27 15.58
N VAL A 139 -1.96 -0.24 16.21
CA VAL A 139 -2.79 0.76 15.52
C VAL A 139 -1.96 1.50 14.47
N GLY A 140 -0.76 1.97 14.82
CA GLY A 140 0.15 2.63 13.89
C GLY A 140 0.52 1.77 12.67
N SER A 141 0.86 0.50 12.90
CA SER A 141 1.14 -0.45 11.81
C SER A 141 -0.08 -0.68 10.91
N SER A 142 -1.28 -0.75 11.49
CA SER A 142 -2.53 -0.95 10.73
C SER A 142 -2.91 0.30 9.92
N LEU A 143 -2.69 1.51 10.46
CA LEU A 143 -2.86 2.77 9.75
C LEU A 143 -1.89 2.88 8.57
N LEU A 144 -0.63 2.49 8.77
CA LEU A 144 0.38 2.49 7.72
C LEU A 144 -0.02 1.57 6.55
N HIS A 145 -0.46 0.34 6.84
CA HIS A 145 -0.92 -0.58 5.80
C HIS A 145 -2.17 -0.07 5.09
N LEU A 146 -3.12 0.54 5.81
CA LEU A 146 -4.31 1.16 5.21
C LEU A 146 -3.92 2.31 4.28
N GLY A 147 -2.99 3.17 4.71
CA GLY A 147 -2.47 4.27 3.91
C GLY A 147 -1.83 3.79 2.61
N ILE A 148 -1.01 2.72 2.65
CA ILE A 148 -0.40 2.17 1.43
C ILE A 148 -1.47 1.59 0.49
N VAL A 149 -2.46 0.86 1.02
CA VAL A 149 -3.53 0.30 0.16
C VAL A 149 -4.34 1.42 -0.50
N LEU A 150 -4.65 2.50 0.23
CA LEU A 150 -5.31 3.67 -0.35
C LEU A 150 -4.44 4.39 -1.38
N PHE A 151 -3.13 4.49 -1.14
CA PHE A 151 -2.19 5.07 -2.09
C PHE A 151 -2.15 4.27 -3.42
N ILE A 152 -2.14 2.93 -3.34
CA ILE A 152 -2.20 2.10 -4.54
C ILE A 152 -3.58 2.21 -5.22
N LEU A 153 -4.67 2.33 -4.45
CA LEU A 153 -6.02 2.53 -4.99
C LEU A 153 -6.12 3.82 -5.78
N ASP A 154 -5.55 4.89 -5.22
CA ASP A 154 -5.45 6.18 -5.87
C ASP A 154 -4.76 6.06 -7.23
N PHE A 155 -3.59 5.41 -7.21
CA PHE A 155 -2.75 5.23 -8.39
C PHE A 155 -3.40 4.37 -9.49
N VAL A 156 -4.07 3.27 -9.10
CA VAL A 156 -4.59 2.28 -10.06
C VAL A 156 -6.01 2.60 -10.52
N ALA A 157 -6.90 3.01 -9.61
CA ALA A 157 -8.33 3.11 -9.90
C ALA A 157 -8.84 4.55 -10.04
N LEU A 158 -8.11 5.55 -9.51
CA LEU A 158 -8.58 6.93 -9.43
C LEU A 158 -7.72 7.90 -10.24
N ARG A 159 -6.76 7.43 -11.03
CA ARG A 159 -5.86 8.26 -11.86
C ARG A 159 -6.60 9.32 -12.68
N GLU A 160 -7.77 9.00 -13.24
CA GLU A 160 -8.55 9.93 -14.08
C GLU A 160 -9.62 10.71 -13.30
N SER A 161 -9.80 10.42 -12.00
CA SER A 161 -10.80 11.06 -11.16
C SER A 161 -10.26 12.34 -10.53
N GLY A 162 -11.07 13.40 -10.53
CA GLY A 162 -10.76 14.63 -9.79
C GLY A 162 -10.62 14.44 -8.28
N MET A 163 -11.07 13.30 -7.73
CA MET A 163 -10.89 12.95 -6.31
C MET A 163 -9.50 12.42 -5.95
N HIS A 164 -8.64 12.15 -6.94
CA HIS A 164 -7.30 11.59 -6.74
C HIS A 164 -6.49 12.39 -5.72
N ILE A 165 -6.48 13.72 -5.85
CA ILE A 165 -5.71 14.60 -4.95
C ILE A 165 -6.17 14.44 -3.48
N GLY A 166 -7.48 14.31 -3.24
CA GLY A 166 -8.01 14.15 -1.89
C GLY A 166 -7.58 12.81 -1.28
N ILE A 167 -7.67 11.73 -2.05
CA ILE A 167 -7.33 10.38 -1.60
C ILE A 167 -5.82 10.25 -1.40
N PHE A 168 -5.02 10.86 -2.27
CA PHE A 168 -3.58 11.02 -2.08
C PHE A 168 -3.25 11.63 -0.71
N TRP A 169 -3.82 12.78 -0.36
CA TRP A 169 -3.54 13.43 0.93
C TRP A 169 -3.98 12.60 2.13
N VAL A 170 -5.14 11.94 2.04
CA VAL A 170 -5.60 11.02 3.09
C VAL A 170 -4.61 9.85 3.24
N SER A 171 -4.17 9.26 2.14
CA SER A 171 -3.20 8.16 2.15
C SER A 171 -1.86 8.60 2.76
N ALA A 172 -1.37 9.78 2.38
CA ALA A 172 -0.14 10.36 2.89
C ALA A 172 -0.21 10.61 4.41
N LEU A 173 -1.32 11.16 4.91
CA LEU A 173 -1.56 11.39 6.34
C LEU A 173 -1.64 10.08 7.13
N LEU A 174 -2.30 9.05 6.57
CA LEU A 174 -2.38 7.73 7.19
C LEU A 174 -1.01 7.05 7.27
N MET A 175 -0.20 7.17 6.20
CA MET A 175 1.16 6.62 6.19
C MET A 175 2.07 7.35 7.17
N THR A 176 2.14 8.69 7.13
CA THR A 176 2.97 9.47 8.05
C THR A 176 2.52 9.34 9.50
N GLY A 177 1.21 9.44 9.76
CA GLY A 177 0.64 9.22 11.08
C GLY A 177 0.88 7.80 11.60
N GLY A 178 0.72 6.79 10.74
CA GLY A 178 1.01 5.40 11.07
C GLY A 178 2.47 5.16 11.45
N ILE A 179 3.41 5.74 10.69
CA ILE A 179 4.84 5.71 11.00
C ILE A 179 5.12 6.40 12.35
N ALA A 180 4.62 7.62 12.54
CA ALA A 180 4.83 8.39 13.76
C ALA A 180 4.31 7.62 14.99
N ILE A 181 3.06 7.14 14.94
CA ILE A 181 2.46 6.36 16.02
C ILE A 181 3.25 5.06 16.28
N SER A 182 3.71 4.38 15.23
CA SER A 182 4.49 3.14 15.38
C SER A 182 5.87 3.37 16.00
N MET A 183 6.51 4.52 15.73
CA MET A 183 7.84 4.87 16.26
C MET A 183 7.75 5.43 17.69
N PHE A 184 6.82 6.36 17.93
CA PHE A 184 6.66 6.99 19.24
C PHE A 184 5.87 6.13 20.24
N GLY A 185 5.03 5.21 19.76
CA GLY A 185 4.33 4.25 20.62
C GLY A 185 5.25 3.30 21.37
N ASP A 186 6.44 3.01 20.82
CA ASP A 186 7.44 2.10 21.42
C ASP A 186 8.21 2.80 22.56
N LYS A 187 8.45 4.12 22.44
CA LYS A 187 9.14 4.93 23.47
C LYS A 187 8.42 4.94 24.82
N ASN A 188 7.10 4.77 24.84
CA ASN A 188 6.32 4.71 26.08
C ASN A 188 6.31 3.32 26.76
N GLN A 189 6.83 2.27 26.11
CA GLN A 189 6.80 0.90 26.63
C GLN A 189 8.13 0.44 27.25
N TYR A 190 9.20 1.18 27.03
CA TYR A 190 10.50 1.00 27.71
C TYR A 190 10.93 2.33 28.32
N PRO A 191 10.46 2.70 29.53
CA PRO A 191 11.20 3.68 30.32
C PRO A 191 12.60 3.08 30.52
N PHE A 192 13.62 3.83 30.10
CA PHE A 192 15.03 3.50 30.32
C PHE A 192 15.22 2.87 31.71
N LYS A 193 15.69 1.62 31.71
CA LYS A 193 16.41 1.01 32.82
C LYS A 193 17.73 0.48 32.26
#